data_AF-A0A0R1DLS2-F1
#
_entry.id   AF-A0A0R1DLS2-F1
#
_cell.length_a   1.000
_cell.length_b   1.000
_cell.length_c   1.000
_cell.angle_alpha   90.00
_cell.angle_beta   90.00
_cell.angle_gamma   90.00
#
_symmetry.space_group_name_H-M   'P 1'
#
loop_
_entity.id
_entity.type
_entity.pdbx_description
1 polymer ?
#
loop_
_entity_poly.entity_id
_entity_poly.type
_entity_poly.pdbx_seq_one_letter_code
_entity_poly.pdbx_strand_id
1 'polypeptide(L)'
;MKPENRHESYNAKCGTLDGAEPLYHQQRSNRMDVYQIDDGFHSDGGTETPPPSPSSGSSIASTSDHGSLESVDTGGTQRLAVLSFEQVSKLHDVMDEKVAIHGRGNFPTLEVTLKDLVNLVRRKLEAEVNAGGAGVLVKDIRLNGGAASHVLASEDQPYNDLDLIFAIELSSPRVFDRVKVAVLNTLLDLMPEGVCKRRIYTCSLKEAYVGKMVKVNNNNDGDRWSLISLGNSPGHKNVELKFVDTMRRQFEFSVDSFQIVLDSLLLFYDCAALPISENFYPTVVGESVYGDFQEALYHLQKKLISTRQPEEIRGGGLLKYCNLLVRNYKAVDSQLIKTLERYMCSRFFIDFPDINTQTTKLEAYLRNHFWGVDEEPLQYQYLMHLREVVEMSTVCLMGHERRQSLHLIQSLAAQVLFNKQEKQQQQQAQEKYQQQQQQHQQNQQQQQRQHQFLDPAQQQQQTQTQQQQPQQAATLTLVPQASPTGQAQTIYVQQAAPAAVCCTSSADQTPAAAPQTIQIQAGPPGLIYANGVYYAPVIPSTICTCNSTWLST
;
A
#
# COMPACT_ATOMS: atom_id res chain seq x y z
N MET A 1 10.08 3.47 59.48
CA MET A 1 11.16 4.42 59.85
C MET A 1 12.07 4.60 58.65
N LYS A 2 12.31 5.86 58.26
CA LYS A 2 13.24 6.28 57.19
C LYS A 2 14.72 6.19 57.67
N PRO A 3 15.71 6.39 56.78
CA PRO A 3 16.98 5.65 56.67
C PRO A 3 18.23 6.48 57.04
N GLU A 4 19.44 5.89 56.93
CA GLU A 4 20.74 6.59 56.74
C GLU A 4 21.77 5.60 56.12
N ASN A 5 22.29 5.87 54.92
CA ASN A 5 23.57 6.55 54.60
C ASN A 5 24.86 5.81 55.05
N ARG A 6 25.68 5.31 54.11
CA ARG A 6 26.95 5.96 53.71
C ARG A 6 27.76 5.17 52.67
N HIS A 7 28.41 5.98 51.84
CA HIS A 7 29.36 5.72 50.76
C HIS A 7 30.82 5.55 51.27
N GLU A 8 31.71 5.23 50.30
CA GLU A 8 33.19 5.39 50.27
C GLU A 8 34.04 4.24 50.85
N SER A 9 35.21 3.88 50.32
CA SER A 9 36.03 4.27 49.15
C SER A 9 37.20 3.27 49.08
N TYR A 10 37.71 2.93 47.89
CA TYR A 10 39.09 2.48 47.74
C TYR A 10 39.73 3.11 46.51
N ASN A 11 40.92 3.65 46.75
CA ASN A 11 41.68 4.59 45.94
C ASN A 11 43.02 3.92 45.61
N ALA A 12 43.50 4.00 44.37
CA ALA A 12 44.86 3.63 44.00
C ALA A 12 45.43 4.61 42.95
N LYS A 13 46.36 5.45 43.44
CA LYS A 13 47.38 6.29 42.77
C LYS A 13 48.44 5.39 42.07
N CYS A 14 49.35 5.78 41.16
CA CYS A 14 49.80 7.03 40.50
C CYS A 14 50.91 6.62 39.48
N GLY A 15 51.19 7.44 38.46
CA GLY A 15 52.43 7.40 37.68
C GLY A 15 52.45 8.31 36.43
N THR A 16 53.01 9.52 36.56
CA THR A 16 53.22 10.55 35.53
C THR A 16 54.66 10.49 34.99
N LEU A 17 54.93 10.93 33.74
CA LEU A 17 56.15 11.68 33.34
C LEU A 17 55.94 12.42 31.99
N ASP A 18 56.49 13.65 31.95
CA ASP A 18 56.32 14.76 31.00
C ASP A 18 57.05 14.66 29.63
N GLY A 19 56.69 15.56 28.69
CA GLY A 19 57.70 16.20 27.82
C GLY A 19 57.33 16.68 26.40
N ALA A 20 57.00 17.97 26.28
CA ALA A 20 57.37 18.93 25.22
C ALA A 20 56.65 19.02 23.84
N GLU A 21 56.20 20.26 23.56
CA GLU A 21 55.72 20.88 22.31
C GLU A 21 56.88 21.32 21.38
N PRO A 22 56.68 21.63 20.08
CA PRO A 22 56.32 23.02 19.70
C PRO A 22 55.46 23.25 18.43
N LEU A 23 54.84 24.44 18.44
CA LEU A 23 54.16 25.22 17.39
C LEU A 23 54.80 25.27 15.99
N TYR A 24 53.95 25.31 14.95
CA TYR A 24 54.17 26.12 13.74
C TYR A 24 52.86 26.70 13.17
N HIS A 25 52.81 28.03 13.13
CA HIS A 25 51.89 28.84 12.32
C HIS A 25 52.36 28.87 10.85
N GLN A 26 51.43 28.82 9.88
CA GLN A 26 51.69 29.41 8.57
C GLN A 26 50.43 30.07 7.99
N GLN A 27 50.46 31.40 7.95
CA GLN A 27 49.59 32.25 7.14
C GLN A 27 50.00 32.15 5.66
N ARG A 28 49.02 32.24 4.74
CA ARG A 28 49.24 32.90 3.44
C ARG A 28 47.93 33.47 2.89
N SER A 29 47.91 34.80 2.84
CA SER A 29 47.05 35.64 2.01
C SER A 29 47.53 35.56 0.55
N ASN A 30 46.61 35.60 -0.42
CA ASN A 30 46.79 36.43 -1.62
C ASN A 30 45.49 36.65 -2.40
N ARG A 31 45.44 37.85 -2.96
CA ARG A 31 44.36 38.63 -3.58
C ARG A 31 44.77 38.89 -5.04
N MET A 32 43.80 39.03 -5.97
CA MET A 32 43.79 39.69 -7.30
C MET A 32 42.70 38.98 -8.17
N ASP A 33 41.85 39.56 -9.02
CA ASP A 33 41.52 40.92 -9.52
C ASP A 33 40.09 40.85 -10.10
N VAL A 34 39.18 41.77 -9.78
CA VAL A 34 38.73 42.92 -10.62
C VAL A 34 38.27 42.56 -12.04
N TYR A 35 36.95 42.65 -12.29
CA TYR A 35 36.39 43.41 -13.42
C TYR A 35 35.07 44.04 -12.99
N GLN A 36 35.02 45.35 -13.19
CA GLN A 36 34.00 46.32 -12.81
C GLN A 36 33.35 46.79 -14.12
N ILE A 37 32.02 46.80 -14.19
CA ILE A 37 31.27 47.68 -15.10
C ILE A 37 30.20 48.33 -14.23
N ASP A 38 30.36 49.63 -14.08
CA ASP A 38 29.53 50.58 -13.36
C ASP A 38 28.95 51.50 -14.44
N ASP A 39 27.63 51.66 -14.46
CA ASP A 39 26.96 52.79 -15.10
C ASP A 39 25.82 53.19 -14.16
N GLY A 40 26.13 54.16 -13.30
CA GLY A 40 25.25 54.68 -12.29
C GLY A 40 24.17 55.62 -12.81
N PHE A 41 23.15 55.82 -11.98
CA PHE A 41 22.45 57.09 -11.83
C PHE A 41 22.05 57.26 -10.35
N HIS A 42 22.28 58.48 -9.83
CA HIS A 42 22.21 58.89 -8.42
C HIS A 42 20.80 59.31 -7.95
N SER A 43 20.67 59.33 -6.60
CA SER A 43 19.84 60.24 -5.76
C SER A 43 18.32 60.01 -5.73
N ASP A 44 17.57 60.02 -4.62
CA ASP A 44 17.70 60.49 -3.22
C ASP A 44 16.87 59.52 -2.30
N GLY A 45 17.22 59.19 -1.05
CA GLY A 45 17.03 60.02 0.13
C GLY A 45 15.64 59.83 0.77
N GLY A 46 15.51 58.99 1.81
CA GLY A 46 14.27 58.88 2.61
C GLY A 46 14.22 57.68 3.55
N THR A 47 14.57 57.89 4.81
CA THR A 47 14.46 56.94 5.94
C THR A 47 13.06 56.95 6.53
N GLU A 48 12.35 55.82 6.55
CA GLU A 48 11.17 55.58 7.39
C GLU A 48 11.23 54.16 7.96
N THR A 49 11.28 54.07 9.29
CA THR A 49 11.30 52.85 10.11
C THR A 49 9.91 52.26 10.31
N PRO A 50 9.73 50.93 10.40
CA PRO A 50 8.42 50.32 10.63
C PRO A 50 8.01 50.35 12.12
N PRO A 51 6.70 50.45 12.45
CA PRO A 51 6.23 50.40 13.83
C PRO A 51 6.11 48.96 14.38
N PRO A 52 6.26 48.76 15.70
CA PRO A 52 6.34 47.44 16.34
C PRO A 52 4.98 46.85 16.75
N SER A 53 4.93 45.52 16.82
CA SER A 53 3.82 44.71 17.36
C SER A 53 3.71 44.81 18.89
N PRO A 54 2.51 44.69 19.49
CA PRO A 54 2.38 44.60 20.95
C PRO A 54 2.44 43.15 21.45
N SER A 55 3.24 42.95 22.49
CA SER A 55 3.36 41.73 23.29
C SER A 55 2.58 41.80 24.60
N SER A 56 1.95 40.67 24.95
CA SER A 56 1.75 40.07 26.28
C SER A 56 1.04 40.83 27.41
N GLY A 57 -0.02 40.19 27.94
CA GLY A 57 -0.57 40.41 29.28
C GLY A 57 -0.88 39.07 29.96
N SER A 58 -0.34 38.88 31.17
CA SER A 58 -0.28 37.64 31.94
C SER A 58 -1.56 37.25 32.70
N SER A 59 -1.55 35.99 33.13
CA SER A 59 -2.52 35.19 33.88
C SER A 59 -3.08 35.78 35.19
N ILE A 60 -4.33 35.44 35.50
CA ILE A 60 -4.83 35.31 36.89
C ILE A 60 -5.88 34.19 36.93
N ALA A 61 -5.73 33.25 37.87
CA ALA A 61 -6.70 32.22 38.21
C ALA A 61 -7.66 32.73 39.30
N SER A 62 -8.95 32.34 39.24
CA SER A 62 -9.78 31.99 40.42
C SER A 62 -11.20 31.54 40.03
N THR A 63 -11.47 30.27 40.31
CA THR A 63 -12.66 29.63 40.92
C THR A 63 -14.10 30.16 40.72
N SER A 64 -14.93 29.18 40.31
CA SER A 64 -16.31 28.84 40.75
C SER A 64 -17.55 29.58 40.22
N ASP A 65 -18.27 28.79 39.41
CA ASP A 65 -19.70 28.46 39.47
C ASP A 65 -20.80 29.29 38.79
N HIS A 66 -21.71 28.52 38.18
CA HIS A 66 -23.04 28.81 37.64
C HIS A 66 -23.22 29.45 36.25
N GLY A 67 -23.50 28.55 35.29
CA GLY A 67 -24.40 28.63 34.13
C GLY A 67 -24.89 29.99 33.61
N SER A 68 -24.45 30.31 32.39
CA SER A 68 -25.33 30.87 31.37
C SER A 68 -24.82 30.49 29.98
N LEU A 69 -25.67 29.84 29.20
CA LEU A 69 -25.47 29.56 27.78
C LEU A 69 -25.51 30.88 27.02
N GLU A 70 -24.37 31.56 26.89
CA GLU A 70 -24.23 32.65 25.93
C GLU A 70 -23.55 32.15 24.67
N SER A 71 -24.35 32.18 23.60
CA SER A 71 -23.99 31.97 22.22
C SER A 71 -22.76 32.80 21.83
N VAL A 72 -21.61 32.15 21.80
CA VAL A 72 -20.40 32.68 21.20
C VAL A 72 -20.60 32.66 19.69
N ASP A 73 -20.82 33.84 19.14
CA ASP A 73 -20.61 34.29 17.75
C ASP A 73 -20.28 33.16 16.75
N THR A 74 -21.31 32.57 16.14
CA THR A 74 -21.24 31.42 15.21
C THR A 74 -20.78 31.83 13.80
N GLY A 75 -19.71 32.60 13.71
CA GLY A 75 -18.99 32.90 12.46
C GLY A 75 -17.74 32.05 12.24
N GLY A 76 -17.36 31.21 13.21
CA GLY A 76 -16.21 30.31 13.12
C GLY A 76 -16.60 28.95 12.53
N THR A 77 -15.93 28.54 11.46
CA THR A 77 -16.04 27.18 10.88
C THR A 77 -15.87 26.12 11.98
N GLN A 78 -16.93 25.37 12.28
CA GLN A 78 -16.87 24.33 13.32
C GLN A 78 -16.24 23.08 12.72
N ARG A 79 -14.93 22.93 12.92
CA ARG A 79 -14.16 21.80 12.37
C ARG A 79 -14.36 20.48 13.10
N LEU A 80 -14.92 20.53 14.31
CA LEU A 80 -15.12 19.37 15.18
C LEU A 80 -16.61 19.03 15.26
N ALA A 81 -16.93 17.74 15.33
CA ALA A 81 -18.26 17.25 15.63
C ALA A 81 -18.21 15.99 16.50
N VAL A 82 -19.21 15.81 17.35
CA VAL A 82 -19.41 14.58 18.12
C VAL A 82 -20.14 13.57 17.26
N LEU A 83 -19.64 12.33 17.19
CA LEU A 83 -20.26 11.27 16.41
C LEU A 83 -21.56 10.78 17.08
N SER A 84 -22.56 10.45 16.26
CA SER A 84 -23.78 9.78 16.73
C SER A 84 -23.50 8.33 17.14
N PHE A 85 -24.43 7.71 17.87
CA PHE A 85 -24.31 6.29 18.21
C PHE A 85 -24.14 5.39 16.97
N GLU A 86 -24.90 5.64 15.90
CA GLU A 86 -24.79 4.88 14.65
C GLU A 86 -23.37 4.96 14.07
N GLN A 87 -22.77 6.15 14.07
CA GLN A 87 -21.39 6.35 13.60
C GLN A 87 -20.37 5.68 14.54
N VAL A 88 -20.58 5.74 15.86
CA VAL A 88 -19.72 5.04 16.83
C VAL A 88 -19.83 3.52 16.68
N SER A 89 -21.01 3.00 16.36
CA SER A 89 -21.21 1.57 16.06
C SER A 89 -20.45 1.17 14.80
N LYS A 90 -20.59 1.92 13.70
CA LYS A 90 -19.80 1.68 12.47
C LYS A 90 -18.29 1.75 12.73
N LEU A 91 -17.85 2.72 13.55
CA LEU A 91 -16.45 2.83 13.95
C LEU A 91 -15.98 1.61 14.75
N HIS A 92 -16.81 1.13 15.67
CA HIS A 92 -16.51 -0.08 16.42
C HIS A 92 -16.34 -1.28 15.50
N ASP A 93 -17.22 -1.46 14.52
CA ASP A 93 -17.15 -2.56 13.56
C ASP A 93 -15.85 -2.51 12.75
N VAL A 94 -15.44 -1.32 12.27
CA VAL A 94 -14.16 -1.12 11.58
C VAL A 94 -12.97 -1.44 12.49
N MET A 95 -13.04 -1.05 13.77
CA MET A 95 -11.96 -1.30 14.74
C MET A 95 -11.87 -2.76 15.20
N ASP A 96 -12.99 -3.48 15.18
CA ASP A 96 -13.08 -4.91 15.54
C ASP A 96 -12.84 -5.84 14.34
N GLU A 97 -12.88 -5.31 13.11
CA GLU A 97 -12.60 -6.06 11.88
C GLU A 97 -11.22 -6.72 11.93
N LYS A 98 -11.18 -8.03 11.62
CA LYS A 98 -9.93 -8.78 11.48
C LYS A 98 -9.26 -8.45 10.15
N VAL A 99 -8.04 -7.94 10.22
CA VAL A 99 -7.22 -7.64 9.05
C VAL A 99 -6.16 -8.73 8.86
N ALA A 100 -6.05 -9.22 7.62
CA ALA A 100 -5.08 -10.22 7.21
C ALA A 100 -3.86 -9.57 6.53
N ILE A 101 -2.74 -9.50 7.26
CA ILE A 101 -1.47 -8.97 6.76
C ILE A 101 -0.67 -10.12 6.14
N HIS A 102 -0.72 -10.20 4.82
CA HIS A 102 -0.08 -11.28 4.06
C HIS A 102 1.44 -11.12 4.03
N GLY A 103 2.16 -12.19 4.41
CA GLY A 103 3.61 -12.27 4.31
C GLY A 103 4.06 -12.74 2.92
N ARG A 104 5.15 -12.16 2.41
CA ARG A 104 5.81 -12.63 1.19
C ARG A 104 6.66 -13.86 1.46
N GLY A 105 6.77 -14.75 0.48
CA GLY A 105 7.59 -15.96 0.56
C GLY A 105 7.00 -16.97 1.56
N ASN A 106 7.83 -17.47 2.48
CA ASN A 106 7.42 -18.47 3.47
C ASN A 106 6.90 -17.86 4.79
N PHE A 107 6.68 -16.54 4.83
CA PHE A 107 6.15 -15.88 6.01
C PHE A 107 4.63 -16.08 6.10
N PRO A 108 4.08 -16.43 7.29
CA PRO A 108 2.66 -16.67 7.45
C PRO A 108 1.83 -15.39 7.31
N THR A 109 0.56 -15.52 6.96
CA THR A 109 -0.40 -14.41 7.08
C THR A 109 -0.65 -14.12 8.56
N LEU A 110 -0.55 -12.85 8.95
CA LEU A 110 -0.85 -12.40 10.31
C LEU A 110 -2.29 -11.92 10.36
N GLU A 111 -3.08 -12.48 11.28
CA GLU A 111 -4.46 -12.05 11.52
C GLU A 111 -4.52 -11.25 12.83
N VAL A 112 -5.00 -10.01 12.75
CA VAL A 112 -5.09 -9.11 13.90
C VAL A 112 -6.28 -8.17 13.74
N THR A 113 -6.97 -7.82 14.82
CA THR A 113 -7.99 -6.76 14.78
C THR A 113 -7.31 -5.38 14.72
N LEU A 114 -7.99 -4.39 14.14
CA LEU A 114 -7.39 -3.06 14.03
C LEU A 114 -7.13 -2.43 15.40
N LYS A 115 -8.05 -2.60 16.36
CA LYS A 115 -7.87 -2.15 17.76
C LYS A 115 -6.65 -2.79 18.43
N ASP A 116 -6.42 -4.09 18.24
CA ASP A 116 -5.30 -4.79 18.86
C ASP A 116 -3.97 -4.33 18.25
N LEU A 117 -3.93 -4.18 16.92
CA LEU A 117 -2.75 -3.68 16.20
C LEU A 117 -2.38 -2.26 16.67
N VAL A 118 -3.36 -1.36 16.76
CA VAL A 118 -3.15 0.02 17.23
C VAL A 118 -2.62 0.03 18.67
N ASN A 119 -3.25 -0.73 19.57
CA ASN A 119 -2.84 -0.80 20.97
C ASN A 119 -1.46 -1.46 21.14
N LEU A 120 -1.10 -2.45 20.31
CA LEU A 120 0.24 -3.03 20.30
C LEU A 120 1.30 -2.02 19.86
N VAL A 121 1.05 -1.28 18.78
CA VAL A 121 1.97 -0.24 18.28
C VAL A 121 2.11 0.88 19.31
N ARG A 122 1.01 1.40 19.88
CA ARG A 122 1.05 2.43 20.93
C ARG A 122 1.90 1.99 22.12
N ARG A 123 1.64 0.79 22.66
CA ARG A 123 2.42 0.23 23.78
C ARG A 123 3.90 0.08 23.46
N LYS A 124 4.27 -0.34 22.25
CA LYS A 124 5.68 -0.45 21.84
C LYS A 124 6.39 0.90 21.72
N LEU A 125 5.69 1.93 21.26
CA LEU A 125 6.24 3.29 21.17
C LEU A 125 6.48 3.89 22.56
N GLU A 126 5.52 3.69 23.47
CA GLU A 126 5.54 4.25 24.82
C GLU A 126 6.32 3.40 25.83
N ALA A 127 6.68 2.15 25.53
CA ALA A 127 7.35 1.22 26.45
C ALA A 127 8.61 1.82 27.10
N GLU A 128 9.48 2.45 26.29
CA GLU A 128 10.69 3.10 26.80
C GLU A 128 10.39 4.37 27.59
N VAL A 129 9.32 5.11 27.25
CA VAL A 129 8.88 6.28 28.03
C VAL A 129 8.44 5.83 29.42
N ASN A 130 7.64 4.76 29.48
CA ASN A 130 7.12 4.19 30.73
C ASN A 130 8.22 3.61 31.62
N ALA A 131 9.34 3.18 31.02
CA ALA A 131 10.54 2.75 31.72
C ALA A 131 11.46 3.91 32.17
N GLY A 132 11.07 5.18 31.94
CA GLY A 132 11.88 6.37 32.25
C GLY A 132 13.00 6.65 31.25
N GLY A 133 13.00 5.95 30.11
CA GLY A 133 13.93 6.12 29.02
C GLY A 133 13.44 7.09 27.94
N ALA A 134 14.22 7.22 26.89
CA ALA A 134 13.86 8.03 25.72
C ALA A 134 12.96 7.20 24.77
N GLY A 135 11.67 7.11 25.06
CA GLY A 135 10.69 6.50 24.15
C GLY A 135 10.03 7.52 23.20
N VAL A 136 8.85 7.17 22.66
CA VAL A 136 8.05 8.03 21.79
C VAL A 136 6.66 8.20 22.38
N LEU A 137 6.28 9.43 22.72
CA LEU A 137 4.94 9.73 23.23
C LEU A 137 3.94 9.84 22.09
N VAL A 138 2.79 9.16 22.21
CA VAL A 138 1.67 9.28 21.29
C VAL A 138 0.65 10.25 21.86
N LYS A 139 0.45 11.39 21.19
CA LYS A 139 -0.46 12.47 21.62
C LYS A 139 -1.92 12.09 21.39
N ASP A 140 -2.23 11.62 20.19
CA ASP A 140 -3.53 11.06 19.83
C ASP A 140 -3.36 10.05 18.68
N ILE A 141 -4.39 9.22 18.48
CA ILE A 141 -4.49 8.29 17.37
C ILE A 141 -5.79 8.58 16.61
N ARG A 142 -5.73 8.62 15.29
CA ARG A 142 -6.86 9.00 14.43
C ARG A 142 -7.05 8.01 13.29
N LEU A 143 -8.30 7.68 12.98
CA LEU A 143 -8.68 7.03 11.72
C LEU A 143 -8.86 8.09 10.64
N ASN A 144 -8.29 7.87 9.46
CA ASN A 144 -8.35 8.78 8.32
C ASN A 144 -8.78 8.02 7.03
N GLY A 145 -8.81 8.73 5.91
CA GLY A 145 -8.97 8.16 4.58
C GLY A 145 -10.40 7.69 4.33
N GLY A 146 -10.54 6.74 3.40
CA GLY A 146 -11.86 6.23 3.02
C GLY A 146 -12.63 5.57 4.17
N ALA A 147 -11.92 5.00 5.15
CA ALA A 147 -12.53 4.37 6.31
C ALA A 147 -13.23 5.39 7.23
N ALA A 148 -12.63 6.57 7.45
CA ALA A 148 -13.27 7.65 8.21
C ALA A 148 -14.53 8.16 7.49
N SER A 149 -14.47 8.33 6.17
CA SER A 149 -15.64 8.71 5.37
C SER A 149 -16.73 7.64 5.40
N HIS A 150 -16.38 6.35 5.36
CA HIS A 150 -17.33 5.25 5.49
C HIS A 150 -18.08 5.28 6.83
N VAL A 151 -17.37 5.52 7.94
CA VAL A 151 -17.97 5.63 9.28
C VAL A 151 -18.97 6.78 9.36
N LEU A 152 -18.65 7.93 8.74
CA LEU A 152 -19.49 9.13 8.80
C LEU A 152 -20.64 9.14 7.77
N ALA A 153 -20.51 8.38 6.69
CA ALA A 153 -21.49 8.31 5.63
C ALA A 153 -22.78 7.59 6.09
N SER A 154 -23.92 8.10 5.63
CA SER A 154 -25.22 7.45 5.83
C SER A 154 -25.34 6.14 5.03
N GLU A 155 -24.77 6.12 3.82
CA GLU A 155 -24.71 4.94 2.94
C GLU A 155 -23.37 4.23 3.08
N ASP A 156 -23.36 2.91 2.90
CA ASP A 156 -22.13 2.13 2.90
C ASP A 156 -21.26 2.49 1.69
N GLN A 157 -20.08 3.04 1.96
CA GLN A 157 -19.08 3.36 0.95
C GLN A 157 -17.91 2.38 1.01
N PRO A 158 -17.45 1.84 -0.13
CA PRO A 158 -16.25 1.02 -0.14
C PRO A 158 -15.02 1.88 0.18
N TYR A 159 -14.10 1.31 0.93
CA TYR A 159 -12.79 1.89 1.20
C TYR A 159 -11.69 0.84 0.96
N ASN A 160 -10.56 1.29 0.41
CA ASN A 160 -9.49 0.39 -0.03
C ASN A 160 -8.45 0.13 1.05
N ASP A 161 -8.11 1.16 1.84
CA ASP A 161 -7.04 1.11 2.83
C ASP A 161 -7.56 1.57 4.20
N LEU A 162 -6.90 1.10 5.25
CA LEU A 162 -7.11 1.51 6.64
C LEU A 162 -5.99 2.46 7.04
N ASP A 163 -6.27 3.77 6.96
CA ASP A 163 -5.31 4.83 7.26
C ASP A 163 -5.38 5.24 8.74
N LEU A 164 -4.30 5.00 9.48
CA LEU A 164 -4.18 5.36 10.89
C LEU A 164 -3.10 6.44 11.05
N ILE A 165 -3.44 7.54 11.72
CA ILE A 165 -2.51 8.60 12.07
C ILE A 165 -2.19 8.50 13.56
N PHE A 166 -0.90 8.41 13.87
CA PHE A 166 -0.35 8.55 15.21
C PHE A 166 0.29 9.93 15.31
N ALA A 167 -0.31 10.84 16.06
CA ALA A 167 0.29 12.14 16.33
C ALA A 167 1.44 11.95 17.34
N ILE A 168 2.67 12.14 16.89
CA ILE A 168 3.89 11.94 17.70
C ILE A 168 4.84 13.12 17.49
N GLU A 169 5.83 13.27 18.36
CA GLU A 169 6.89 14.26 18.14
C GLU A 169 8.10 13.61 17.44
N LEU A 170 8.48 14.13 16.28
CA LEU A 170 9.59 13.63 15.47
C LEU A 170 10.82 14.55 15.56
N SER A 171 11.19 14.95 16.77
CA SER A 171 12.24 15.95 17.01
C SER A 171 13.67 15.49 16.68
N SER A 172 13.92 14.20 16.42
CA SER A 172 15.23 13.74 15.92
C SER A 172 15.15 12.56 14.96
N PRO A 173 16.17 12.36 14.09
CA PRO A 173 16.24 11.20 13.20
C PRO A 173 16.13 9.85 13.91
N ARG A 174 16.57 9.76 15.17
CA ARG A 174 16.50 8.54 15.99
C ARG A 174 15.06 8.13 16.29
N VAL A 175 14.13 9.08 16.37
CA VAL A 175 12.71 8.79 16.61
C VAL A 175 12.12 8.01 15.44
N PHE A 176 12.49 8.34 14.20
CA PHE A 176 12.06 7.58 13.02
C PHE A 176 12.50 6.11 13.08
N ASP A 177 13.73 5.86 13.53
CA ASP A 177 14.23 4.49 13.68
C ASP A 177 13.49 3.75 14.80
N ARG A 178 13.16 4.42 15.91
CA ARG A 178 12.35 3.85 16.99
C ARG A 178 10.94 3.49 16.51
N VAL A 179 10.29 4.37 15.75
CA VAL A 179 8.98 4.11 15.15
C VAL A 179 9.03 2.87 14.25
N LYS A 180 10.02 2.81 13.35
CA LYS A 180 10.23 1.65 12.48
C LYS A 180 10.43 0.36 13.28
N VAL A 181 11.29 0.39 14.29
CA VAL A 181 11.58 -0.78 15.13
C VAL A 181 10.35 -1.20 15.94
N ALA A 182 9.57 -0.25 16.48
CA ALA A 182 8.35 -0.54 17.20
C ALA A 182 7.33 -1.28 16.33
N VAL A 183 7.06 -0.79 15.10
CA VAL A 183 6.14 -1.44 14.17
C VAL A 183 6.62 -2.84 13.75
N LEU A 184 7.91 -2.99 13.42
CA LEU A 184 8.45 -4.29 13.02
C LEU A 184 8.45 -5.29 14.19
N ASN A 185 8.69 -4.84 15.41
CA ASN A 185 8.59 -5.70 16.60
C ASN A 185 7.13 -6.07 16.91
N THR A 186 6.16 -5.19 16.63
CA THR A 186 4.74 -5.56 16.71
C THR A 186 4.41 -6.72 15.76
N LEU A 187 4.93 -6.70 14.52
CA LEU A 187 4.75 -7.83 13.58
C LEU A 187 5.36 -9.12 14.12
N LEU A 188 6.51 -9.05 14.80
CA LEU A 188 7.14 -10.22 15.43
C LEU A 188 6.27 -10.79 16.56
N ASP A 189 5.61 -9.92 17.33
CA ASP A 189 4.72 -10.34 18.41
C ASP A 189 3.47 -11.05 17.87
N LEU A 190 2.96 -10.62 16.71
CA LEU A 190 1.81 -11.21 16.02
C LEU A 190 2.09 -12.57 15.35
N MET A 191 3.34 -13.02 15.30
CA MET A 191 3.69 -14.33 14.73
C MET A 191 2.97 -15.48 15.48
N PRO A 192 2.42 -16.48 14.77
CA PRO A 192 1.72 -17.62 15.37
C PRO A 192 2.56 -18.40 16.38
N GLU A 193 1.88 -19.07 17.31
CA GLU A 193 2.51 -19.97 18.27
C GLU A 193 3.27 -21.10 17.53
N GLY A 194 4.50 -21.38 17.96
CA GLY A 194 5.38 -22.37 17.31
C GLY A 194 6.44 -21.79 16.37
N VAL A 195 6.35 -20.50 16.01
CA VAL A 195 7.41 -19.83 15.23
C VAL A 195 8.61 -19.47 16.11
N CYS A 196 9.82 -19.84 15.69
CA CYS A 196 11.05 -19.48 16.39
C CYS A 196 11.43 -18.00 16.18
N LYS A 197 10.85 -17.12 17.00
CA LYS A 197 11.05 -15.65 16.93
C LYS A 197 12.51 -15.21 17.04
N ARG A 198 13.37 -15.98 17.73
CA ARG A 198 14.80 -15.64 17.96
C ARG A 198 15.64 -15.57 16.69
N ARG A 199 15.22 -16.22 15.61
CA ARG A 199 15.95 -16.26 14.33
C ARG A 199 15.42 -15.24 13.32
N ILE A 200 14.39 -14.47 13.67
CA ILE A 200 13.75 -13.52 12.77
C ILE A 200 14.32 -12.14 13.05
N TYR A 201 14.90 -11.54 12.01
CA TYR A 201 15.45 -10.19 12.05
C TYR A 201 14.45 -9.17 11.50
N THR A 202 14.56 -7.92 11.97
CA THR A 202 13.68 -6.81 11.55
C THR A 202 13.77 -6.52 10.04
N CYS A 203 14.93 -6.73 9.42
CA CYS A 203 15.08 -6.62 7.96
C CYS A 203 14.22 -7.64 7.20
N SER A 204 14.16 -8.88 7.67
CA SER A 204 13.33 -9.93 7.07
C SER A 204 11.83 -9.60 7.21
N LEU A 205 11.41 -9.07 8.36
CA LEU A 205 10.02 -8.63 8.56
C LEU A 205 9.65 -7.46 7.64
N LYS A 206 10.56 -6.51 7.45
CA LYS A 206 10.38 -5.41 6.50
C LYS A 206 10.13 -5.95 5.09
N GLU A 207 10.97 -6.86 4.60
CA GLU A 207 10.84 -7.42 3.25
C GLU A 207 9.59 -8.29 3.09
N ALA A 208 9.19 -8.99 4.16
CA ALA A 208 8.05 -9.90 4.14
C ALA A 208 6.70 -9.19 4.17
N TYR A 209 6.53 -8.17 5.02
CA TYR A 209 5.21 -7.63 5.37
C TYR A 209 5.00 -6.16 5.00
N VAL A 210 6.07 -5.40 4.75
CA VAL A 210 5.96 -3.96 4.45
C VAL A 210 5.91 -3.76 2.94
N GLY A 211 4.77 -3.29 2.42
CA GLY A 211 4.60 -2.95 1.01
C GLY A 211 5.27 -1.62 0.65
N LYS A 212 5.18 -0.64 1.55
CA LYS A 212 5.70 0.72 1.33
C LYS A 212 6.16 1.33 2.65
N MET A 213 7.31 2.01 2.63
CA MET A 213 7.84 2.76 3.76
C MET A 213 8.33 4.12 3.26
N VAL A 214 7.86 5.20 3.87
CA VAL A 214 8.20 6.58 3.51
C VAL A 214 8.66 7.33 4.77
N LYS A 215 9.68 8.14 4.60
CA LYS A 215 10.19 9.06 5.63
C LYS A 215 10.30 10.45 5.00
N VAL A 216 9.62 11.42 5.59
CA VAL A 216 9.69 12.82 5.21
C VAL A 216 10.19 13.60 6.42
N ASN A 217 11.31 14.28 6.25
CA ASN A 217 11.90 15.16 7.26
C ASN A 217 12.45 16.40 6.56
N ASN A 218 11.55 17.24 6.06
CA ASN A 218 11.91 18.45 5.34
C ASN A 218 11.84 19.64 6.29
N ASN A 219 13.02 20.15 6.68
CA ASN A 219 13.10 21.32 7.54
C ASN A 219 12.61 22.62 6.87
N ASN A 220 12.57 22.67 5.53
CA ASN A 220 12.23 23.89 4.79
C ASN A 220 10.72 24.02 4.54
N ASP A 221 10.02 22.91 4.26
CA ASP A 221 8.56 22.91 4.03
C ASP A 221 7.74 22.64 5.31
N GLY A 222 8.41 22.32 6.42
CA GLY A 222 7.78 21.98 7.69
C GLY A 222 7.20 20.57 7.78
N ASP A 223 7.24 19.77 6.71
CA ASP A 223 6.73 18.40 6.71
C ASP A 223 7.68 17.44 7.46
N ARG A 224 7.17 16.84 8.54
CA ARG A 224 7.85 15.82 9.34
C ARG A 224 6.89 14.68 9.67
N TRP A 225 7.02 13.57 8.95
CA TRP A 225 6.19 12.39 9.11
C TRP A 225 6.82 11.12 8.54
N SER A 226 6.34 9.96 8.98
CA SER A 226 6.71 8.65 8.46
C SER A 226 5.47 7.84 8.13
N LEU A 227 5.56 6.95 7.15
CA LEU A 227 4.47 6.05 6.77
C LEU A 227 5.02 4.64 6.59
N ILE A 228 4.31 3.67 7.15
CA ILE A 228 4.58 2.23 6.98
C ILE A 228 3.26 1.56 6.57
N SER A 229 3.19 1.13 5.31
CA SER A 229 2.05 0.40 4.76
C SER A 229 2.29 -1.10 4.90
N LEU A 230 1.41 -1.76 5.65
CA LEU A 230 1.42 -3.18 5.95
C LEU A 230 0.47 -3.91 5.01
N GLY A 231 0.93 -5.04 4.50
CA GLY A 231 0.22 -5.77 3.45
C GLY A 231 0.76 -5.41 2.07
N ASN A 232 0.70 -6.38 1.17
CA ASN A 232 1.19 -6.25 -0.20
C ASN A 232 0.41 -7.15 -1.17
N SER A 233 -0.69 -7.76 -0.73
CA SER A 233 -1.45 -8.65 -1.59
C SER A 233 -2.48 -7.82 -2.37
N PRO A 234 -2.44 -7.85 -3.71
CA PRO A 234 -3.48 -7.21 -4.52
C PRO A 234 -4.86 -7.71 -4.10
N GLY A 235 -5.80 -6.80 -3.88
CA GLY A 235 -7.16 -7.14 -3.50
C GLY A 235 -7.40 -7.40 -2.00
N HIS A 236 -6.46 -7.02 -1.14
CA HIS A 236 -6.68 -6.99 0.31
C HIS A 236 -6.49 -5.56 0.83
N LYS A 237 -7.22 -5.21 1.89
CA LYS A 237 -7.09 -3.91 2.55
C LYS A 237 -5.68 -3.77 3.11
N ASN A 238 -4.96 -2.72 2.72
CA ASN A 238 -3.68 -2.41 3.35
C ASN A 238 -3.93 -1.64 4.64
N VAL A 239 -3.02 -1.78 5.61
CA VAL A 239 -3.04 -0.96 6.83
C VAL A 239 -1.91 0.04 6.73
N GLU A 240 -2.24 1.32 6.60
CA GLU A 240 -1.25 2.40 6.55
C GLU A 240 -1.09 3.04 7.93
N LEU A 241 0.07 2.81 8.54
CA LEU A 241 0.44 3.44 9.80
C LEU A 241 1.25 4.71 9.50
N LYS A 242 0.63 5.87 9.72
CA LYS A 242 1.21 7.19 9.50
C LYS A 242 1.58 7.83 10.84
N PHE A 243 2.84 8.19 11.01
CA PHE A 243 3.37 8.82 12.21
C PHE A 243 3.67 10.27 11.91
N VAL A 244 2.92 11.20 12.49
CA VAL A 244 2.88 12.60 12.06
C VAL A 244 3.29 13.52 13.20
N ASP A 245 4.29 14.35 12.95
CA ASP A 245 4.61 15.51 13.79
C ASP A 245 4.05 16.79 13.16
N THR A 246 4.37 17.01 11.88
CA THR A 246 3.82 18.13 11.13
C THR A 246 3.55 17.70 9.70
N MET A 247 2.36 18.05 9.20
CA MET A 247 1.92 17.73 7.86
C MET A 247 1.16 18.90 7.28
N ARG A 248 1.71 19.46 6.20
CA ARG A 248 1.11 20.57 5.49
C ARG A 248 -0.14 20.12 4.73
N ARG A 249 -0.03 19.03 3.97
CA ARG A 249 -1.10 18.54 3.08
C ARG A 249 -1.87 17.41 3.75
N GLN A 250 -2.98 17.75 4.39
CA GLN A 250 -3.75 16.78 5.18
C GLN A 250 -4.96 16.20 4.43
N PHE A 251 -5.40 16.83 3.33
CA PHE A 251 -6.51 16.37 2.50
C PHE A 251 -6.33 16.81 1.03
N GLU A 252 -7.10 16.19 0.13
CA GLU A 252 -7.15 16.61 -1.29
C GLU A 252 -8.51 17.21 -1.63
N PHE A 253 -9.61 16.58 -1.18
CA PHE A 253 -10.98 17.07 -1.32
C PHE A 253 -11.71 17.04 0.03
N SER A 254 -12.87 17.69 0.11
CA SER A 254 -13.67 17.71 1.35
C SER A 254 -14.11 16.32 1.79
N VAL A 255 -14.37 15.41 0.85
CA VAL A 255 -14.95 14.08 1.09
C VAL A 255 -13.98 13.08 1.71
N ASP A 256 -12.68 13.37 1.69
CA ASP A 256 -11.59 12.58 2.27
C ASP A 256 -10.85 13.33 3.39
N SER A 257 -11.46 14.40 3.92
CA SER A 257 -10.85 15.28 4.92
C SER A 257 -11.13 14.90 6.37
N PHE A 258 -11.79 13.77 6.62
CA PHE A 258 -12.25 13.40 7.94
C PHE A 258 -11.19 12.63 8.72
N GLN A 259 -10.97 13.04 9.97
CA GLN A 259 -10.14 12.34 10.93
C GLN A 259 -10.96 12.07 12.19
N ILE A 260 -11.06 10.80 12.60
CA ILE A 260 -11.82 10.41 13.79
C ILE A 260 -10.84 10.09 14.91
N VAL A 261 -10.94 10.80 16.03
CA VAL A 261 -10.06 10.59 17.19
C VAL A 261 -10.45 9.30 17.91
N LEU A 262 -9.50 8.37 18.03
CA LEU A 262 -9.77 7.02 18.54
C LEU A 262 -9.54 6.87 20.05
N ASP A 263 -8.85 7.81 20.69
CA ASP A 263 -8.42 7.69 22.09
C ASP A 263 -9.55 7.36 23.07
N SER A 264 -10.72 8.02 22.97
CA SER A 264 -11.88 7.72 23.81
C SER A 264 -12.40 6.28 23.62
N LEU A 265 -12.37 5.78 22.38
CA LEU A 265 -12.83 4.43 22.03
C LEU A 265 -11.82 3.36 22.49
N LEU A 266 -10.52 3.61 22.29
CA LEU A 266 -9.46 2.72 22.74
C LEU A 266 -9.46 2.62 24.28
N LEU A 267 -9.60 3.75 24.98
CA LEU A 267 -9.73 3.77 26.44
C LEU A 267 -10.96 3.00 26.92
N PHE A 268 -12.08 3.10 26.19
CA PHE A 268 -13.27 2.32 26.49
C PHE A 268 -13.00 0.81 26.38
N TYR A 269 -12.29 0.35 25.35
CA TYR A 269 -11.92 -1.08 25.24
C TYR A 269 -11.05 -1.57 26.39
N ASP A 270 -10.15 -0.73 26.90
CA ASP A 270 -9.25 -1.11 28.00
C ASP A 270 -9.98 -1.14 29.36
N CYS A 271 -11.00 -0.30 29.54
CA CYS A 271 -11.63 -0.08 30.86
C CYS A 271 -13.02 -0.71 31.00
N ALA A 272 -13.80 -0.79 29.91
CA ALA A 272 -15.19 -1.21 29.97
C ALA A 272 -15.32 -2.74 29.93
N ALA A 273 -16.04 -3.29 30.90
CA ALA A 273 -16.40 -4.71 30.91
C ALA A 273 -17.64 -5.03 30.06
N LEU A 274 -18.42 -4.00 29.68
CA LEU A 274 -19.66 -4.14 28.93
C LEU A 274 -19.44 -3.78 27.45
N PRO A 275 -20.15 -4.45 26.53
CA PRO A 275 -20.10 -4.11 25.10
C PRO A 275 -20.73 -2.72 24.85
N ILE A 276 -20.38 -2.14 23.71
CA ILE A 276 -20.96 -0.88 23.23
C ILE A 276 -22.47 -1.09 22.96
N SER A 277 -23.29 -0.16 23.46
CA SER A 277 -24.73 -0.13 23.24
C SER A 277 -25.23 1.31 23.13
N GLU A 278 -26.45 1.52 22.64
CA GLU A 278 -27.02 2.86 22.43
C GLU A 278 -27.10 3.69 23.72
N ASN A 279 -27.21 3.04 24.88
CA ASN A 279 -27.23 3.71 26.18
C ASN A 279 -25.86 3.76 26.87
N PHE A 280 -24.85 3.10 26.28
CA PHE A 280 -23.52 2.98 26.87
C PHE A 280 -22.45 2.88 25.77
N TYR A 281 -21.97 4.03 25.31
CA TYR A 281 -20.92 4.17 24.31
C TYR A 281 -20.03 5.38 24.62
N PRO A 282 -18.75 5.37 24.23
CA PRO A 282 -17.85 6.50 24.48
C PRO A 282 -18.21 7.70 23.59
N THR A 283 -17.95 8.91 24.08
CA THR A 283 -18.01 10.12 23.26
C THR A 283 -16.80 10.17 22.34
N VAL A 284 -17.04 10.03 21.03
CA VAL A 284 -16.02 10.08 19.98
C VAL A 284 -16.16 11.38 19.20
N VAL A 285 -15.03 12.01 18.88
CA VAL A 285 -14.98 13.29 18.15
C VAL A 285 -14.35 13.07 16.77
N GLY A 286 -15.02 13.61 15.75
CA GLY A 286 -14.50 13.73 14.39
C GLY A 286 -14.02 15.15 14.11
N GLU A 287 -12.97 15.28 13.32
CA GLU A 287 -12.43 16.53 12.81
C GLU A 287 -12.46 16.52 11.27
N SER A 288 -12.82 17.65 10.66
CA SER A 288 -12.64 17.88 9.23
C SER A 288 -11.46 18.82 9.01
N VAL A 289 -10.40 18.32 8.39
CA VAL A 289 -9.23 19.17 8.03
C VAL A 289 -9.49 20.06 6.82
N TYR A 290 -10.63 19.88 6.13
CA TYR A 290 -11.10 20.79 5.08
C TYR A 290 -11.61 22.12 5.66
N GLY A 291 -12.00 22.15 6.94
CA GLY A 291 -12.53 23.33 7.60
C GLY A 291 -13.82 23.00 8.32
N ASP A 292 -14.96 23.41 7.78
CA ASP A 292 -16.26 23.16 8.42
C ASP A 292 -16.68 21.69 8.30
N PHE A 293 -16.97 21.05 9.43
CA PHE A 293 -17.30 19.62 9.49
C PHE A 293 -18.63 19.32 8.82
N GLN A 294 -19.64 20.17 9.03
CA GLN A 294 -20.99 19.95 8.49
C GLN A 294 -21.01 20.17 6.98
N GLU A 295 -20.25 21.16 6.48
CA GLU A 295 -20.08 21.35 5.03
C GLU A 295 -19.41 20.13 4.37
N ALA A 296 -18.32 19.64 4.96
CA ALA A 296 -17.65 18.45 4.43
C ALA A 296 -18.58 17.22 4.46
N LEU A 297 -19.34 17.04 5.55
CA LEU A 297 -20.31 15.95 5.68
C LEU A 297 -21.43 16.06 4.65
N TYR A 298 -21.92 17.27 4.40
CA TYR A 298 -22.88 17.54 3.34
C TYR A 298 -22.33 17.17 1.96
N HIS A 299 -21.07 17.53 1.65
CA HIS A 299 -20.42 17.13 0.41
C HIS A 299 -20.31 15.60 0.28
N LEU A 300 -19.98 14.91 1.38
CA LEU A 300 -19.92 13.44 1.38
C LEU A 300 -21.29 12.81 1.09
N GLN A 301 -22.36 13.29 1.74
CA GLN A 301 -23.72 12.77 1.57
C GLN A 301 -24.32 13.07 0.20
N LYS A 302 -24.01 14.25 -0.39
CA LYS A 302 -24.53 14.65 -1.70
C LYS A 302 -23.61 14.29 -2.87
N LYS A 303 -22.52 13.55 -2.61
CA LYS A 303 -21.50 13.20 -3.59
C LYS A 303 -20.97 14.43 -4.33
N LEU A 304 -20.51 15.43 -3.58
CA LEU A 304 -19.99 16.68 -4.12
C LEU A 304 -18.47 16.75 -4.00
N ILE A 305 -17.83 17.31 -5.02
CA ILE A 305 -16.38 17.53 -5.09
C ILE A 305 -16.11 19.00 -4.79
N SER A 306 -15.41 19.25 -3.70
CA SER A 306 -14.91 20.57 -3.32
C SER A 306 -13.49 20.47 -2.77
N THR A 307 -12.70 21.51 -2.99
CA THR A 307 -11.38 21.70 -2.37
C THR A 307 -11.15 23.19 -2.15
N ARG A 308 -10.57 23.55 -1.00
CA ARG A 308 -10.28 24.94 -0.62
C ARG A 308 -8.82 25.34 -0.88
N GLN A 309 -7.93 24.36 -1.00
CA GLN A 309 -6.48 24.56 -1.15
C GLN A 309 -5.96 23.86 -2.43
N PRO A 310 -6.38 24.33 -3.62
CA PRO A 310 -5.95 23.72 -4.86
C PRO A 310 -4.43 23.69 -5.01
N GLU A 311 -3.73 24.70 -4.50
CA GLU A 311 -2.27 24.80 -4.53
C GLU A 311 -1.55 23.64 -3.86
N GLU A 312 -2.22 22.98 -2.90
CA GLU A 312 -1.66 21.85 -2.15
C GLU A 312 -1.89 20.51 -2.84
N ILE A 313 -2.76 20.44 -3.85
CA ILE A 313 -3.01 19.22 -4.61
C ILE A 313 -1.77 18.87 -5.45
N ARG A 314 -1.30 17.63 -5.30
CA ARG A 314 -0.23 17.02 -6.12
C ARG A 314 -0.81 16.30 -7.33
N GLY A 315 0.04 15.78 -8.21
CA GLY A 315 -0.36 15.08 -9.44
C GLY A 315 -1.31 13.90 -9.20
N GLY A 316 -1.24 13.25 -8.03
CA GLY A 316 -2.20 12.23 -7.61
C GLY A 316 -3.65 12.73 -7.49
N GLY A 317 -3.87 14.02 -7.25
CA GLY A 317 -5.20 14.60 -7.12
C GLY A 317 -6.02 14.53 -8.41
N LEU A 318 -5.39 14.60 -9.59
CA LEU A 318 -6.08 14.35 -10.86
C LEU A 318 -6.66 12.93 -10.91
N LEU A 319 -5.86 11.95 -10.48
CA LEU A 319 -6.26 10.54 -10.48
C LEU A 319 -7.41 10.30 -9.51
N LYS A 320 -7.38 10.95 -8.34
CA LYS A 320 -8.47 10.89 -7.36
C LYS A 320 -9.72 11.63 -7.84
N TYR A 321 -9.57 12.78 -8.48
CA TYR A 321 -10.69 13.50 -9.09
C TYR A 321 -11.45 12.63 -10.09
N CYS A 322 -10.75 12.01 -11.05
CA CYS A 322 -11.37 11.09 -12.02
C CYS A 322 -11.99 9.86 -11.36
N ASN A 323 -11.44 9.43 -10.21
CA ASN A 323 -12.01 8.33 -9.43
C ASN A 323 -13.35 8.73 -8.79
N LEU A 324 -13.43 9.94 -8.22
CA LEU A 324 -14.68 10.52 -7.73
C LEU A 324 -15.72 10.66 -8.85
N LEU A 325 -15.32 11.06 -10.06
CA LEU A 325 -16.23 11.14 -11.22
C LEU A 325 -16.85 9.77 -11.58
N VAL A 326 -16.05 8.70 -11.62
CA VAL A 326 -16.55 7.34 -11.86
C VAL A 326 -17.58 6.91 -10.81
N ARG A 327 -17.42 7.38 -9.57
CA ARG A 327 -18.33 7.12 -8.43
C ARG A 327 -19.53 8.07 -8.39
N ASN A 328 -19.79 8.79 -9.49
CA ASN A 328 -20.89 9.73 -9.68
C ASN A 328 -20.84 10.98 -8.78
N TYR A 329 -19.65 11.37 -8.32
CA TYR A 329 -19.50 12.66 -7.66
C TYR A 329 -19.53 13.80 -8.67
N LYS A 330 -20.05 14.95 -8.24
CA LYS A 330 -20.19 16.15 -9.08
C LYS A 330 -19.50 17.34 -8.42
N ALA A 331 -18.93 18.23 -9.20
CA ALA A 331 -18.38 19.48 -8.65
C ALA A 331 -19.49 20.31 -8.00
N VAL A 332 -19.17 20.96 -6.88
CA VAL A 332 -20.07 21.95 -6.25
C VAL A 332 -20.30 23.12 -7.21
N ASP A 333 -19.22 23.60 -7.85
CA ASP A 333 -19.25 24.70 -8.81
C ASP A 333 -18.66 24.26 -10.16
N SER A 334 -19.51 24.27 -11.19
CA SER A 334 -19.18 23.91 -12.57
C SER A 334 -18.21 24.87 -13.25
N GLN A 335 -18.08 26.11 -12.80
CA GLN A 335 -17.09 27.07 -13.33
C GLN A 335 -15.74 26.88 -12.66
N LEU A 336 -15.72 26.82 -11.32
CA LEU A 336 -14.49 26.62 -10.55
C LEU A 336 -13.79 25.31 -10.92
N ILE A 337 -14.54 24.24 -11.17
CA ILE A 337 -13.95 22.93 -11.49
C ILE A 337 -13.10 22.96 -12.76
N LYS A 338 -13.44 23.79 -13.77
CA LYS A 338 -12.59 23.92 -14.97
C LYS A 338 -11.26 24.60 -14.70
N THR A 339 -11.19 25.44 -13.67
CA THR A 339 -9.91 25.97 -13.19
C THR A 339 -9.14 24.91 -12.40
N LEU A 340 -9.82 24.14 -11.57
CA LEU A 340 -9.22 23.04 -10.80
C LEU A 340 -8.69 21.92 -11.70
N GLU A 341 -9.43 21.49 -12.72
CA GLU A 341 -8.99 20.50 -13.70
C GLU A 341 -7.70 20.94 -14.39
N ARG A 342 -7.61 22.21 -14.83
CA ARG A 342 -6.39 22.77 -15.43
C ARG A 342 -5.20 22.70 -14.46
N TYR A 343 -5.44 23.04 -13.19
CA TYR A 343 -4.40 22.97 -12.16
C TYR A 343 -3.95 21.53 -11.90
N MET A 344 -4.90 20.60 -11.73
CA MET A 344 -4.62 19.18 -11.50
C MET A 344 -3.88 18.53 -12.68
N CYS A 345 -4.27 18.85 -13.93
CA CYS A 345 -3.53 18.42 -15.12
C CYS A 345 -2.11 18.97 -15.10
N SER A 346 -1.92 20.27 -14.86
CA SER A 346 -0.58 20.88 -14.77
C SER A 346 0.28 20.19 -13.71
N ARG A 347 -0.25 19.97 -12.50
CA ARG A 347 0.47 19.25 -11.44
C ARG A 347 0.75 17.79 -11.75
N PHE A 348 -0.15 17.10 -12.45
CA PHE A 348 0.10 15.74 -12.90
C PHE A 348 1.34 15.67 -13.81
N PHE A 349 1.46 16.57 -14.78
CA PHE A 349 2.62 16.58 -15.68
C PHE A 349 3.90 17.10 -15.04
N ILE A 350 3.81 17.98 -14.03
CA ILE A 350 4.99 18.41 -13.25
C ILE A 350 5.52 17.27 -12.39
N ASP A 351 4.63 16.53 -11.73
CA ASP A 351 5.02 15.44 -10.82
C ASP A 351 5.41 14.16 -11.59
N PHE A 352 4.85 13.95 -12.79
CA PHE A 352 5.10 12.80 -13.67
C PHE A 352 5.45 13.27 -15.10
N PRO A 353 6.63 13.85 -15.32
CA PRO A 353 7.01 14.45 -16.60
C PRO A 353 7.18 13.40 -17.71
N ASP A 354 7.73 12.23 -17.37
CA ASP A 354 8.07 11.20 -18.35
C ASP A 354 6.91 10.22 -18.57
N ILE A 355 6.73 9.79 -19.82
CA ILE A 355 5.68 8.82 -20.18
C ILE A 355 5.80 7.51 -19.39
N ASN A 356 7.02 7.03 -19.12
CA ASN A 356 7.26 5.81 -18.34
C ASN A 356 6.79 5.96 -16.88
N THR A 357 7.00 7.14 -16.30
CA THR A 357 6.54 7.45 -14.93
C THR A 357 5.02 7.54 -14.88
N GLN A 358 4.40 8.15 -15.91
CA GLN A 358 2.95 8.18 -16.06
C GLN A 358 2.38 6.77 -16.21
N THR A 359 2.95 5.91 -17.07
CA THR A 359 2.53 4.51 -17.25
C THR A 359 2.57 3.76 -15.91
N THR A 360 3.73 3.77 -15.24
CA THR A 360 3.92 3.09 -13.96
C THR A 360 2.91 3.58 -12.92
N LYS A 361 2.66 4.89 -12.88
CA LYS A 361 1.73 5.49 -11.92
C LYS A 361 0.28 5.13 -12.21
N LEU A 362 -0.16 5.17 -13.47
CA LEU A 362 -1.51 4.81 -13.88
C LEU A 362 -1.79 3.33 -13.67
N GLU A 363 -0.87 2.45 -14.06
CA GLU A 363 -1.00 1.01 -13.81
C GLU A 363 -1.07 0.69 -12.32
N ALA A 364 -0.21 1.33 -11.51
CA ALA A 364 -0.26 1.16 -10.06
C ALA A 364 -1.59 1.66 -9.46
N TYR A 365 -2.11 2.80 -9.94
CA TYR A 365 -3.38 3.33 -9.49
C TYR A 365 -4.55 2.41 -9.83
N LEU A 366 -4.59 1.87 -11.06
CA LEU A 366 -5.61 0.91 -11.49
C LEU A 366 -5.59 -0.36 -10.64
N ARG A 367 -4.40 -0.93 -10.42
CA ARG A 367 -4.24 -2.15 -9.60
C ARG A 367 -4.67 -1.95 -8.14
N ASN A 368 -4.44 -0.76 -7.59
CA ASN A 368 -4.70 -0.49 -6.16
C ASN A 368 -6.15 -0.09 -5.90
N HIS A 369 -6.81 0.63 -6.81
CA HIS A 369 -8.14 1.21 -6.56
C HIS A 369 -9.29 0.48 -7.24
N PHE A 370 -9.02 -0.37 -8.24
CA PHE A 370 -10.07 -1.02 -9.03
C PHE A 370 -9.90 -2.54 -9.03
N TRP A 371 -10.16 -3.16 -7.88
CA TRP A 371 -10.03 -4.59 -7.68
C TRP A 371 -11.35 -5.21 -7.20
N GLY A 372 -11.65 -6.43 -7.66
CA GLY A 372 -12.89 -7.13 -7.31
C GLY A 372 -13.97 -7.01 -8.38
N VAL A 373 -15.05 -7.77 -8.19
CA VAL A 373 -16.11 -7.97 -9.21
C VAL A 373 -16.84 -6.67 -9.56
N ASP A 374 -17.04 -5.80 -8.57
CA ASP A 374 -17.79 -4.54 -8.75
C ASP A 374 -16.91 -3.38 -9.23
N GLU A 375 -15.61 -3.38 -8.88
CA GLU A 375 -14.69 -2.27 -9.15
C GLU A 375 -13.87 -2.47 -10.43
N GLU A 376 -13.47 -3.71 -10.77
CA GLU A 376 -12.72 -4.00 -12.00
C GLU A 376 -13.44 -3.49 -13.28
N PRO A 377 -14.78 -3.59 -13.41
CA PRO A 377 -15.50 -3.03 -14.55
C PRO A 377 -15.39 -1.50 -14.70
N LEU A 378 -15.13 -0.77 -13.61
CA LEU A 378 -15.05 0.69 -13.60
C LEU A 378 -13.73 1.22 -14.18
N GLN A 379 -12.70 0.37 -14.31
CA GLN A 379 -11.38 0.77 -14.85
C GLN A 379 -11.48 1.46 -16.21
N TYR A 380 -12.30 0.91 -17.12
CA TYR A 380 -12.48 1.50 -18.45
C TYR A 380 -13.13 2.88 -18.37
N GLN A 381 -14.22 3.01 -17.62
CA GLN A 381 -14.92 4.29 -17.45
C GLN A 381 -14.00 5.34 -16.79
N TYR A 382 -13.19 4.92 -15.81
CA TYR A 382 -12.19 5.76 -15.17
C TYR A 382 -11.17 6.31 -16.16
N LEU A 383 -10.60 5.44 -17.01
CA LEU A 383 -9.64 5.85 -18.03
C LEU A 383 -10.27 6.78 -19.07
N MET A 384 -11.54 6.58 -19.40
CA MET A 384 -12.26 7.48 -20.30
C MET A 384 -12.48 8.87 -19.69
N HIS A 385 -12.87 8.97 -18.41
CA HIS A 385 -12.93 10.25 -17.71
C HIS A 385 -11.56 10.93 -17.61
N LEU A 386 -10.51 10.17 -17.30
CA LEU A 386 -9.15 10.70 -17.26
C LEU A 386 -8.72 11.23 -18.63
N ARG A 387 -8.99 10.49 -19.71
CA ARG A 387 -8.70 10.92 -21.08
C ARG A 387 -9.44 12.21 -21.41
N GLU A 388 -10.73 12.31 -21.09
CA GLU A 388 -11.55 13.49 -21.35
C GLU A 388 -11.03 14.72 -20.60
N VAL A 389 -10.72 14.60 -19.30
CA VAL A 389 -10.19 15.72 -18.50
C VAL A 389 -8.82 16.16 -19.03
N VAL A 390 -7.92 15.23 -19.33
CA VAL A 390 -6.61 15.54 -19.93
C VAL A 390 -6.77 16.16 -21.31
N GLU A 391 -7.73 15.72 -22.11
CA GLU A 391 -8.01 16.28 -23.43
C GLU A 391 -8.53 17.72 -23.30
N MET A 392 -9.49 17.99 -22.43
CA MET A 392 -10.17 19.29 -22.36
C MET A 392 -9.41 20.35 -21.55
N SER A 393 -8.64 19.95 -20.54
CA SER A 393 -8.09 20.86 -19.53
C SER A 393 -6.57 20.99 -19.54
N THR A 394 -5.88 20.36 -20.49
CA THR A 394 -4.44 20.58 -20.69
C THR A 394 -4.18 21.83 -21.53
N VAL A 395 -3.42 22.79 -20.99
CA VAL A 395 -3.15 24.09 -21.65
C VAL A 395 -1.71 24.21 -22.17
N CYS A 396 -0.71 24.06 -21.29
CA CYS A 396 0.67 24.49 -21.57
C CYS A 396 1.58 23.39 -22.13
N LEU A 397 1.09 22.15 -22.31
CA LEU A 397 1.92 21.08 -22.85
C LEU A 397 2.17 21.24 -24.34
N MET A 398 3.34 20.79 -24.77
CA MET A 398 3.58 20.62 -26.20
C MET A 398 2.59 19.60 -26.75
N GLY A 399 2.08 19.85 -27.97
CA GLY A 399 1.07 18.97 -28.57
C GLY A 399 1.53 17.50 -28.70
N HIS A 400 2.84 17.25 -28.73
CA HIS A 400 3.41 15.90 -28.72
C HIS A 400 3.22 15.20 -27.36
N GLU A 401 3.61 15.84 -26.25
CA GLU A 401 3.49 15.29 -24.90
C GLU A 401 2.03 14.98 -24.56
N ARG A 402 1.13 15.93 -24.86
CA ARG A 402 -0.31 15.72 -24.68
C ARG A 402 -0.81 14.51 -25.49
N ARG A 403 -0.40 14.36 -26.76
CA ARG A 403 -0.78 13.20 -27.59
C ARG A 403 -0.20 11.89 -27.05
N GLN A 404 1.02 11.89 -26.54
CA GLN A 404 1.62 10.70 -25.93
C GLN A 404 0.82 10.24 -24.71
N SER A 405 0.48 11.14 -23.79
CA SER A 405 -0.31 10.80 -22.61
C SER A 405 -1.72 10.36 -22.96
N LEU A 406 -2.39 11.02 -23.91
CA LEU A 406 -3.71 10.60 -24.40
C LEU A 406 -3.66 9.21 -25.05
N HIS A 407 -2.62 8.92 -25.83
CA HIS A 407 -2.42 7.62 -26.45
C HIS A 407 -2.12 6.51 -25.44
N LEU A 408 -1.34 6.82 -24.40
CA LEU A 408 -1.11 5.91 -23.26
C LEU A 408 -2.42 5.54 -22.58
N ILE A 409 -3.23 6.55 -22.20
CA ILE A 409 -4.52 6.32 -21.52
C ILE A 409 -5.45 5.49 -22.40
N GLN A 410 -5.50 5.78 -23.70
CA GLN A 410 -6.32 5.03 -24.65
C GLN A 410 -5.83 3.59 -24.84
N SER A 411 -4.52 3.36 -24.89
CA SER A 411 -3.92 2.03 -24.97
C SER A 411 -4.24 1.19 -23.73
N LEU A 412 -4.13 1.79 -22.53
CA LEU A 412 -4.54 1.12 -21.28
C LEU A 412 -6.04 0.79 -21.29
N ALA A 413 -6.89 1.70 -21.76
CA ALA A 413 -8.33 1.46 -21.84
C ALA A 413 -8.67 0.31 -22.82
N ALA A 414 -7.99 0.24 -23.95
CA ALA A 414 -8.13 -0.85 -24.91
C ALA A 414 -7.67 -2.19 -24.32
N GLN A 415 -6.57 -2.21 -23.56
CA GLN A 415 -6.08 -3.41 -22.88
C GLN A 415 -7.10 -3.92 -21.85
N VAL A 416 -7.70 -3.03 -21.05
CA VAL A 416 -8.75 -3.40 -20.08
C VAL A 416 -9.96 -4.02 -20.79
N LEU A 417 -10.42 -3.43 -21.91
CA LEU A 417 -11.51 -3.99 -22.71
C LEU A 417 -11.17 -5.38 -23.28
N PHE A 418 -9.96 -5.53 -23.83
CA PHE A 418 -9.50 -6.80 -24.38
C PHE A 418 -9.47 -7.89 -23.31
N ASN A 419 -8.84 -7.61 -22.16
CA ASN A 419 -8.77 -8.53 -21.03
C ASN A 419 -10.17 -8.93 -20.53
N LYS A 420 -11.11 -7.97 -20.49
CA LYS A 420 -12.51 -8.24 -20.12
C LYS A 420 -13.19 -9.18 -21.11
N GLN A 421 -13.00 -8.98 -22.42
CA GLN A 421 -13.56 -9.85 -23.45
C GLN A 421 -12.98 -11.27 -23.37
N GLU A 422 -11.66 -11.40 -23.17
CA GLU A 422 -11.02 -12.71 -23.00
C GLU A 422 -11.56 -13.46 -21.77
N LYS A 423 -11.66 -12.79 -20.61
CA LYS A 423 -12.25 -13.38 -19.39
C LYS A 423 -13.68 -13.85 -19.62
N GLN A 424 -14.51 -13.06 -20.31
CA GLN A 424 -15.90 -13.43 -20.62
C GLN A 424 -15.98 -14.63 -21.55
N GLN A 425 -15.13 -14.71 -22.58
CA GLN A 425 -15.08 -15.86 -23.48
C GLN A 425 -14.62 -17.14 -22.75
N GLN A 426 -13.63 -17.03 -21.87
CA GLN A 426 -13.17 -18.16 -21.05
C GLN A 426 -14.27 -18.66 -20.12
N GLN A 427 -14.98 -17.76 -19.43
CA GLN A 427 -16.12 -18.14 -18.56
C GLN A 427 -17.22 -18.87 -19.34
N GLN A 428 -17.63 -18.35 -20.51
CA GLN A 428 -18.64 -18.99 -21.35
C GLN A 428 -18.20 -20.38 -21.84
N ALA A 429 -16.92 -20.55 -22.18
CA ALA A 429 -16.37 -21.85 -22.56
C ALA A 429 -16.39 -22.85 -21.39
N GLN A 430 -16.07 -22.39 -20.18
CA GLN A 430 -16.04 -23.21 -18.97
C GLN A 430 -17.45 -23.65 -18.54
N GLU A 431 -18.44 -22.76 -18.65
CA GLU A 431 -19.86 -23.08 -18.40
C GLU A 431 -20.40 -24.12 -19.39
N LYS A 432 -20.09 -23.98 -20.69
CA LYS A 432 -20.47 -24.99 -21.69
C LYS A 432 -19.85 -26.36 -21.39
N TYR A 433 -18.59 -26.38 -20.94
CA TYR A 433 -17.91 -27.62 -20.58
C TYR A 433 -18.53 -28.29 -19.34
N GLN A 434 -18.90 -27.50 -18.32
CA GLN A 434 -19.61 -28.02 -17.14
C GLN A 434 -21.01 -28.56 -17.48
N GLN A 435 -21.76 -27.88 -18.35
CA GLN A 435 -23.06 -28.37 -18.80
C GLN A 435 -22.94 -29.70 -19.56
N GLN A 436 -21.92 -29.86 -20.42
CA GLN A 436 -21.66 -31.15 -21.09
C GLN A 436 -21.31 -32.25 -20.10
N GLN A 437 -20.49 -31.98 -19.07
CA GLN A 437 -20.20 -32.97 -18.03
C GLN A 437 -21.46 -33.37 -17.24
N GLN A 438 -22.29 -32.40 -16.84
CA GLN A 438 -23.54 -32.70 -16.12
C GLN A 438 -24.50 -33.54 -16.97
N GLN A 439 -24.63 -33.24 -18.27
CA GLN A 439 -25.41 -34.07 -19.19
C GLN A 439 -24.84 -35.49 -19.30
N HIS A 440 -23.52 -35.65 -19.40
CA HIS A 440 -22.88 -36.96 -19.48
C HIS A 440 -23.09 -37.78 -18.20
N GLN A 441 -23.03 -37.14 -17.04
CA GLN A 441 -23.24 -37.77 -15.73
C GLN A 441 -24.72 -38.16 -15.50
N GLN A 442 -25.67 -37.32 -15.94
CA GLN A 442 -27.10 -37.70 -15.95
C GLN A 442 -27.38 -38.90 -16.87
N ASN A 443 -26.77 -38.93 -18.05
CA ASN A 443 -26.94 -40.07 -18.98
C ASN A 443 -26.38 -41.37 -18.38
N GLN A 444 -25.22 -41.34 -17.70
CA GLN A 444 -24.68 -42.53 -17.01
C GLN A 444 -25.56 -42.99 -15.85
N GLN A 445 -26.11 -42.06 -15.04
CA GLN A 445 -27.04 -42.42 -13.96
C GLN A 445 -28.34 -43.04 -14.49
N GLN A 446 -28.88 -42.56 -15.62
CA GLN A 446 -30.03 -43.20 -16.27
C GLN A 446 -29.72 -44.62 -16.73
N GLN A 447 -28.55 -44.87 -17.33
CA GLN A 447 -28.14 -46.22 -17.75
C GLN A 447 -27.94 -47.17 -16.55
N GLN A 448 -27.32 -46.72 -15.46
CA GLN A 448 -27.15 -47.53 -14.25
C GLN A 448 -28.49 -47.85 -13.56
N ARG A 449 -29.41 -46.88 -13.49
CA ARG A 449 -30.79 -47.13 -13.03
C ARG A 449 -31.48 -48.18 -13.89
N GLN A 450 -31.31 -48.14 -15.21
CA GLN A 450 -31.91 -49.14 -16.10
C GLN A 450 -31.35 -50.54 -15.84
N HIS A 451 -30.06 -50.68 -15.51
CA HIS A 451 -29.44 -51.97 -15.13
C HIS A 451 -29.81 -52.48 -13.73
N GLN A 452 -30.24 -51.61 -12.81
CA GLN A 452 -30.62 -52.01 -11.44
C GLN A 452 -32.07 -52.55 -11.34
N PHE A 453 -32.88 -52.37 -12.39
CA PHE A 453 -34.24 -52.93 -12.51
C PHE A 453 -34.31 -54.20 -13.38
N LEU A 454 -33.17 -54.80 -13.76
CA LEU A 454 -33.14 -56.15 -14.34
C LEU A 454 -32.97 -57.20 -13.23
N ASP A 455 -33.93 -58.13 -13.19
CA ASP A 455 -34.03 -59.29 -12.30
C ASP A 455 -32.74 -60.15 -12.24
N PRO A 456 -32.32 -60.69 -11.06
CA PRO A 456 -31.26 -61.69 -10.99
C PRO A 456 -31.61 -63.06 -11.59
N ALA A 457 -32.82 -63.24 -12.14
CA ALA A 457 -33.33 -64.54 -12.59
C ALA A 457 -33.05 -64.87 -14.07
N GLN A 458 -32.26 -64.09 -14.82
CA GLN A 458 -31.87 -64.40 -16.20
C GLN A 458 -30.35 -64.49 -16.42
N GLN A 459 -29.63 -65.06 -15.46
CA GLN A 459 -28.18 -65.34 -15.58
C GLN A 459 -27.85 -66.76 -16.05
N GLN A 460 -28.80 -67.46 -16.71
CA GLN A 460 -28.55 -68.76 -17.37
C GLN A 460 -29.30 -68.88 -18.71
N GLN A 461 -28.97 -68.05 -19.71
CA GLN A 461 -29.02 -68.44 -21.13
C GLN A 461 -28.55 -67.28 -22.01
N GLN A 462 -27.24 -67.05 -22.06
CA GLN A 462 -26.58 -66.45 -23.22
C GLN A 462 -25.10 -66.82 -23.23
N THR A 463 -24.86 -68.12 -23.15
CA THR A 463 -23.66 -68.76 -23.68
C THR A 463 -24.05 -69.32 -25.05
N GLN A 464 -23.29 -68.98 -26.10
CA GLN A 464 -23.49 -69.33 -27.53
C GLN A 464 -24.56 -68.47 -28.21
N THR A 465 -24.25 -67.43 -28.99
CA THR A 465 -23.48 -67.48 -30.23
C THR A 465 -22.90 -66.10 -30.57
N GLN A 466 -21.59 -65.93 -30.43
CA GLN A 466 -20.76 -65.11 -31.32
C GLN A 466 -19.28 -65.39 -31.02
N GLN A 467 -18.78 -66.48 -31.58
CA GLN A 467 -17.37 -66.60 -31.92
C GLN A 467 -17.27 -66.53 -33.44
N GLN A 468 -16.74 -65.42 -33.97
CA GLN A 468 -15.88 -65.36 -35.16
C GLN A 468 -15.26 -63.95 -35.29
N GLN A 469 -14.07 -63.81 -34.66
CA GLN A 469 -12.87 -63.01 -35.00
C GLN A 469 -12.93 -61.49 -35.32
N PRO A 470 -11.80 -60.74 -35.16
CA PRO A 470 -10.61 -60.95 -34.34
C PRO A 470 -10.41 -59.85 -33.28
N GLN A 471 -9.57 -60.14 -32.29
CA GLN A 471 -9.11 -59.23 -31.26
C GLN A 471 -8.52 -57.93 -31.85
N GLN A 472 -9.12 -56.79 -31.50
CA GLN A 472 -8.34 -55.58 -31.26
C GLN A 472 -8.53 -55.21 -29.79
N ALA A 473 -7.49 -55.49 -29.00
CA ALA A 473 -7.37 -54.97 -27.66
C ALA A 473 -7.32 -53.44 -27.74
N ALA A 474 -8.45 -52.79 -27.44
CA ALA A 474 -8.44 -51.38 -27.07
C ALA A 474 -7.77 -51.29 -25.69
N THR A 475 -6.44 -51.21 -25.72
CA THR A 475 -5.66 -50.70 -24.61
C THR A 475 -6.23 -49.33 -24.26
N LEU A 476 -6.62 -49.11 -23.00
CA LEU A 476 -6.90 -47.79 -22.45
C LEU A 476 -5.60 -46.97 -22.50
N THR A 477 -5.33 -46.38 -23.66
CA THR A 477 -4.35 -45.32 -23.78
C THR A 477 -5.01 -44.06 -23.25
N LEU A 478 -4.60 -43.63 -22.04
CA LEU A 478 -4.70 -42.25 -21.62
C LEU A 478 -3.97 -41.40 -22.66
N VAL A 479 -4.70 -40.86 -23.62
CA VAL A 479 -4.21 -39.80 -24.49
C VAL A 479 -4.21 -38.52 -23.63
N PRO A 480 -3.06 -37.89 -23.37
CA PRO A 480 -3.05 -36.52 -22.87
C PRO A 480 -3.65 -35.65 -23.97
N GLN A 481 -4.81 -35.06 -23.70
CA GLN A 481 -5.47 -34.17 -24.63
C GLN A 481 -4.61 -32.92 -24.79
N ALA A 482 -3.94 -32.84 -25.95
CA ALA A 482 -3.30 -31.65 -26.45
C ALA A 482 -4.35 -30.54 -26.60
N SER A 483 -4.05 -29.37 -26.04
CA SER A 483 -4.68 -28.09 -26.37
C SER A 483 -4.47 -27.76 -27.86
N PRO A 484 -5.47 -27.27 -28.60
CA PRO A 484 -5.28 -26.82 -29.97
C PRO A 484 -4.53 -25.47 -29.99
N THR A 485 -3.28 -25.55 -30.45
CA THR A 485 -2.52 -24.55 -31.24
C THR A 485 -3.08 -23.11 -31.30
N GLY A 486 -2.50 -22.24 -30.48
CA GLY A 486 -2.20 -20.85 -30.84
C GLY A 486 -0.76 -20.78 -31.35
N GLN A 487 -0.54 -20.03 -32.42
CA GLN A 487 0.73 -19.92 -33.15
C GLN A 487 1.89 -19.47 -32.23
N ALA A 488 2.89 -20.33 -32.06
CA ALA A 488 4.16 -19.95 -31.45
C ALA A 488 5.13 -19.46 -32.53
N GLN A 489 5.56 -18.21 -32.39
CA GLN A 489 6.64 -17.62 -33.17
C GLN A 489 7.95 -18.36 -32.89
N THR A 490 8.62 -18.77 -33.96
CA THR A 490 9.99 -19.31 -33.92
C THR A 490 10.96 -18.15 -33.64
N ILE A 491 11.54 -18.11 -32.44
CA ILE A 491 12.73 -17.28 -32.17
C ILE A 491 13.95 -18.20 -32.36
N TYR A 492 14.75 -17.89 -33.38
CA TYR A 492 16.10 -18.42 -33.51
C TYR A 492 16.99 -17.74 -32.47
N VAL A 493 17.55 -18.49 -31.54
CA VAL A 493 18.73 -18.06 -30.79
C VAL A 493 19.90 -18.95 -31.20
N GLN A 494 20.76 -18.36 -32.01
CA GLN A 494 22.04 -18.93 -32.41
C GLN A 494 23.00 -18.76 -31.23
N GLN A 495 23.33 -19.86 -30.55
CA GLN A 495 24.37 -19.85 -29.54
C GLN A 495 25.70 -20.25 -30.19
N ALA A 496 26.62 -19.29 -30.20
CA ALA A 496 27.99 -19.46 -30.65
C ALA A 496 28.71 -20.53 -29.80
N ALA A 497 29.28 -21.53 -30.47
CA ALA A 497 30.29 -22.41 -29.88
C ALA A 497 31.66 -21.70 -29.89
N PRO A 498 32.56 -22.02 -28.94
CA PRO A 498 33.79 -21.29 -28.73
C PRO A 498 34.79 -21.54 -29.87
N ALA A 499 35.63 -20.54 -30.12
CA ALA A 499 36.74 -20.62 -31.05
C ALA A 499 37.77 -21.67 -30.59
N ALA A 500 38.00 -22.69 -31.42
CA ALA A 500 39.26 -23.40 -31.47
C ALA A 500 39.57 -23.77 -32.93
N VAL A 501 40.83 -23.58 -33.27
CA VAL A 501 41.41 -23.41 -34.60
C VAL A 501 41.87 -24.76 -35.19
N CYS A 502 41.91 -24.80 -36.52
CA CYS A 502 42.66 -25.70 -37.43
C CYS A 502 42.00 -26.95 -38.05
N CYS A 503 41.75 -26.80 -39.37
CA CYS A 503 42.29 -27.59 -40.49
C CYS A 503 41.96 -29.09 -40.66
N THR A 504 41.10 -29.34 -41.66
CA THR A 504 41.26 -30.29 -42.78
C THR A 504 41.55 -31.78 -42.50
N SER A 505 40.57 -32.63 -42.82
CA SER A 505 40.53 -33.51 -44.01
C SER A 505 39.99 -34.92 -43.73
N SER A 506 39.23 -35.41 -44.73
CA SER A 506 39.07 -36.82 -45.12
C SER A 506 37.98 -37.68 -44.45
N ALA A 507 37.05 -38.10 -45.32
CA ALA A 507 36.21 -39.31 -45.39
C ALA A 507 36.29 -40.34 -44.24
N ASP A 508 35.13 -40.85 -43.79
CA ASP A 508 34.62 -42.15 -44.28
C ASP A 508 33.18 -42.46 -43.83
N GLN A 509 32.56 -43.42 -44.52
CA GLN A 509 31.16 -43.83 -44.44
C GLN A 509 30.83 -44.84 -43.32
N THR A 510 29.52 -44.95 -43.02
CA THR A 510 28.76 -46.13 -42.49
C THR A 510 28.58 -46.26 -40.95
N PRO A 511 27.59 -47.06 -40.44
CA PRO A 511 26.29 -46.53 -40.02
C PRO A 511 25.81 -46.96 -38.61
N ALA A 512 24.74 -46.30 -38.14
CA ALA A 512 23.72 -46.80 -37.21
C ALA A 512 24.13 -47.49 -35.89
N ALA A 513 23.99 -46.75 -34.78
CA ALA A 513 23.60 -47.29 -33.48
C ALA A 513 22.40 -46.49 -32.94
N ALA A 514 21.28 -47.18 -32.72
CA ALA A 514 20.03 -46.58 -32.23
C ALA A 514 20.17 -46.13 -30.76
N PRO A 515 19.83 -44.87 -30.42
CA PRO A 515 19.73 -44.49 -29.02
C PRO A 515 18.40 -44.98 -28.43
N GLN A 516 18.49 -45.76 -27.36
CA GLN A 516 17.36 -46.10 -26.50
C GLN A 516 16.85 -44.83 -25.80
N THR A 517 15.58 -44.50 -26.00
CA THR A 517 14.92 -43.38 -25.32
C THR A 517 14.47 -43.83 -23.93
N ILE A 518 15.10 -43.30 -22.88
CA ILE A 518 14.58 -43.38 -21.51
C ILE A 518 13.63 -42.17 -21.34
N GLN A 519 12.33 -42.42 -21.17
CA GLN A 519 11.37 -41.37 -20.80
C GLN A 519 11.49 -41.07 -19.30
N ILE A 520 11.84 -39.85 -18.94
CA ILE A 520 11.80 -39.35 -17.56
C ILE A 520 10.58 -38.42 -17.44
N GLN A 521 9.68 -38.75 -16.51
CA GLN A 521 8.51 -37.95 -16.18
C GLN A 521 8.95 -36.67 -15.45
N ALA A 522 8.58 -35.50 -15.95
CA ALA A 522 8.97 -34.22 -15.37
C ALA A 522 8.39 -34.06 -13.96
N GLY A 523 9.27 -33.92 -12.96
CA GLY A 523 8.90 -33.55 -11.60
C GLY A 523 8.64 -32.04 -11.47
N PRO A 524 8.09 -31.59 -10.33
CA PRO A 524 7.78 -30.17 -10.08
C PRO A 524 9.03 -29.28 -10.18
N PRO A 525 8.90 -28.02 -10.62
CA PRO A 525 10.05 -27.14 -10.88
C PRO A 525 10.86 -26.90 -9.60
N GLY A 526 12.17 -27.12 -9.66
CA GLY A 526 13.12 -26.78 -8.60
C GLY A 526 13.71 -27.96 -7.81
N LEU A 527 13.45 -29.21 -8.18
CA LEU A 527 14.05 -30.40 -7.55
C LEU A 527 14.88 -31.23 -8.57
N ILE A 528 16.05 -31.71 -8.17
CA ILE A 528 16.92 -32.60 -8.95
C ILE A 528 16.54 -34.05 -8.64
N TYR A 529 16.33 -34.89 -9.65
CA TYR A 529 15.99 -36.31 -9.46
C TYR A 529 17.20 -37.22 -9.76
N ALA A 530 17.65 -38.00 -8.78
CA ALA A 530 18.72 -38.99 -8.95
C ALA A 530 18.51 -40.20 -8.02
N ASN A 531 18.85 -41.41 -8.48
CA ASN A 531 18.75 -42.66 -7.69
C ASN A 531 17.37 -42.91 -7.03
N GLY A 532 16.28 -42.50 -7.66
CA GLY A 532 14.92 -42.71 -7.14
C GLY A 532 14.47 -41.71 -6.06
N VAL A 533 15.23 -40.63 -5.81
CA VAL A 533 14.93 -39.63 -4.77
C VAL A 533 15.04 -38.21 -5.35
N TYR A 534 14.14 -37.32 -4.90
CA TYR A 534 14.16 -35.89 -5.24
C TYR A 534 15.01 -35.10 -4.24
N TYR A 535 15.93 -34.27 -4.75
CA TYR A 535 16.83 -33.40 -3.99
C TYR A 535 16.47 -31.94 -4.22
N ALA A 536 16.38 -31.14 -3.16
CA ALA A 536 16.31 -29.69 -3.27
C ALA A 536 17.73 -29.10 -3.49
N PRO A 537 17.92 -28.11 -4.37
CA PRO A 537 19.23 -27.51 -4.60
C PRO A 537 19.69 -26.76 -3.36
N VAL A 538 20.88 -27.12 -2.87
CA VAL A 538 21.57 -26.39 -1.80
C VAL A 538 22.13 -25.09 -2.41
N ILE A 539 21.59 -23.95 -2.00
CA ILE A 539 22.13 -22.64 -2.37
C ILE A 539 23.39 -22.38 -1.51
N PRO A 540 24.58 -22.20 -2.08
CA PRO A 540 25.75 -21.78 -1.31
C PRO A 540 25.50 -20.40 -0.73
N SER A 541 25.78 -20.23 0.56
CA SER A 541 25.71 -18.96 1.27
C SER A 541 26.70 -17.96 0.66
N THR A 542 26.25 -17.12 -0.28
CA THR A 542 27.00 -15.93 -0.68
C THR A 542 26.73 -14.81 0.31
N ILE A 543 27.83 -14.29 0.84
CA ILE A 543 27.96 -13.17 1.78
C ILE A 543 27.09 -11.99 1.35
N CYS A 544 26.15 -11.60 2.20
CA CYS A 544 25.31 -10.43 2.02
C CYS A 544 26.15 -9.18 2.35
N THR A 545 26.62 -8.45 1.34
CA THR A 545 27.11 -7.08 1.52
C THR A 545 25.91 -6.15 1.62
N CYS A 546 25.50 -5.87 2.85
CA CYS A 546 24.53 -4.85 3.20
C CYS A 546 25.01 -3.47 2.73
N ASN A 547 24.39 -2.93 1.67
CA ASN A 547 24.48 -1.51 1.36
C ASN A 547 23.21 -0.81 1.84
N SER A 548 23.37 0.05 2.84
CA SER A 548 22.34 0.85 3.49
C SER A 548 22.02 2.08 2.65
N THR A 549 21.24 1.93 1.57
CA THR A 549 20.78 3.08 0.78
C THR A 549 19.29 3.31 1.01
N TRP A 550 19.01 4.29 1.86
CA TRP A 550 17.72 4.93 2.02
C TRP A 550 17.46 5.81 0.80
N LEU A 551 16.34 5.61 0.12
CA LEU A 551 15.85 6.60 -0.84
C LEU A 551 15.31 7.79 -0.03
N SER A 552 16.04 8.89 -0.07
CA SER A 552 15.56 10.21 0.34
C SER A 552 15.01 10.89 -0.90
N THR A 553 13.80 11.43 -0.82
CA THR A 553 13.24 12.38 -1.77
C THR A 553 12.96 13.68 -1.05
#